data_AF-A0A2V9I6I8-F1
#
_entry.id   AF-A0A2V9I6I8-F1
#
_cell.length_a   1.000
_cell.length_b   1.000
_cell.length_c   1.000
_cell.angle_alpha   90.00
_cell.angle_beta   90.00
_cell.angle_gamma   90.00
#
_symmetry.space_group_name_H-M   'P 1'
#
loop_
_entity.id
_entity.type
_entity.pdbx_description
1 polymer ?
#
loop_
_entity_poly.entity_id
_entity_poly.type
_entity_poly.pdbx_seq_one_letter_code
_entity_poly.pdbx_strand_id
1 'polypeptide(L)'
;MAKPSVPLASVATLTAAVTQSSPMTEQGALVGTFQYMSPEQVEGKELDGRSDIFSLGALLYEMLTGQRAFQGKSQMSVASAILEKEPSPIASLKPMTPHV
;
A
#
# COMPACT_ATOMS: atom_id res chain seq x y z
N MET A 1 -32.92 7.63 -41.19
CA MET A 1 -32.89 6.40 -40.37
C MET A 1 -31.47 6.22 -39.86
N ALA A 2 -31.29 6.21 -38.54
CA ALA A 2 -30.02 6.45 -37.84
C ALA A 2 -29.08 5.23 -37.83
N LYS A 3 -27.77 5.47 -37.97
CA LYS A 3 -26.68 4.55 -37.61
C LYS A 3 -26.27 4.83 -36.17
N PRO A 4 -26.06 3.82 -35.31
CA PRO A 4 -25.63 4.03 -33.93
C PRO A 4 -24.15 4.43 -33.90
N SER A 5 -23.87 5.55 -33.25
CA SER A 5 -22.54 6.09 -33.00
C SER A 5 -21.91 5.36 -31.80
N VAL A 6 -20.76 4.72 -32.00
CA VAL A 6 -19.98 4.10 -30.93
C VAL A 6 -19.24 5.22 -30.17
N PRO A 7 -19.37 5.34 -28.83
CA PRO A 7 -18.49 6.22 -28.06
C PRO A 7 -17.15 5.52 -27.80
N LEU A 8 -16.07 6.23 -28.11
CA LEU A 8 -14.70 5.88 -27.78
C LEU A 8 -14.58 5.72 -26.25
N ALA A 9 -14.27 4.51 -25.77
CA ALA A 9 -14.11 4.24 -24.36
C ALA A 9 -12.97 5.09 -23.78
N SER A 10 -13.33 6.02 -22.90
CA SER A 10 -12.39 6.82 -22.13
C SER A 10 -11.71 5.92 -21.09
N VAL A 11 -10.42 5.67 -21.27
CA VAL A 11 -9.57 5.05 -20.25
C VAL A 11 -9.29 6.13 -19.21
N ALA A 12 -10.23 6.32 -18.29
CA ALA A 12 -10.11 7.29 -17.22
C ALA A 12 -10.56 6.67 -15.90
N THR A 13 -9.61 6.69 -14.96
CA THR A 13 -9.83 6.78 -13.50
C THR A 13 -10.11 5.47 -12.77
N LEU A 14 -9.04 4.69 -12.56
CA LEU A 14 -8.98 3.68 -11.50
C LEU A 14 -8.75 4.36 -10.13
N THR A 15 -9.66 5.25 -9.69
CA THR A 15 -9.51 5.98 -8.41
C THR A 15 -10.82 6.15 -7.62
N ALA A 16 -11.87 5.39 -7.92
CA ALA A 16 -13.08 5.44 -7.10
C ALA A 16 -13.79 4.09 -7.03
N ALA A 17 -13.14 3.12 -6.38
CA ALA A 17 -13.84 1.98 -5.81
C ALA A 17 -13.27 1.69 -4.41
N VAL A 18 -13.47 2.64 -3.49
CA VAL A 18 -13.85 2.27 -2.13
C VAL A 18 -15.20 1.57 -2.25
N THR A 19 -15.19 0.30 -2.65
CA THR A 19 -16.34 -0.56 -2.50
C THR A 19 -16.49 -0.81 -1.01
N GLN A 20 -17.31 -0.01 -0.34
CA GLN A 20 -17.87 -0.40 0.94
C GLN A 20 -18.67 -1.70 0.75
N SER A 21 -18.05 -2.83 1.07
CA SER A 21 -18.76 -4.02 1.52
C SER A 21 -17.74 -5.07 1.98
N SER A 22 -17.55 -5.19 3.29
CA SER A 22 -17.82 -6.45 4.01
C SER A 22 -17.45 -6.32 5.50
N PRO A 23 -18.11 -7.11 6.36
CA PRO A 23 -18.59 -6.68 7.67
C PRO A 23 -17.51 -6.64 8.73
N MET A 24 -17.83 -6.00 9.86
CA MET A 24 -17.29 -6.39 11.16
C MET A 24 -17.27 -7.92 11.21
N THR A 25 -16.09 -8.51 11.10
CA THR A 25 -15.87 -9.91 11.41
C THR A 25 -14.98 -9.93 12.62
N GLU A 26 -15.58 -10.39 13.71
CA GLU A 26 -14.91 -10.82 14.90
C GLU A 26 -13.72 -11.72 14.53
N GLN A 27 -12.59 -11.45 15.18
CA GLN A 27 -11.56 -12.44 15.45
C GLN A 27 -10.90 -13.10 14.22
N GLY A 28 -10.22 -12.30 13.40
CA GLY A 28 -9.24 -12.85 12.45
C GLY A 28 -9.15 -12.09 11.15
N ALA A 29 -8.32 -11.04 11.15
CA ALA A 29 -7.53 -10.64 9.99
C ALA A 29 -8.30 -10.11 8.76
N LEU A 30 -8.62 -8.81 8.79
CA LEU A 30 -8.73 -8.00 7.57
C LEU A 30 -7.30 -7.82 7.00
N VAL A 31 -6.78 -8.87 6.35
CA VAL A 31 -5.46 -8.91 5.71
C VAL A 31 -5.58 -8.29 4.33
N GLY A 32 -5.02 -7.10 4.13
CA GLY A 32 -4.82 -6.57 2.79
C GLY A 32 -4.57 -5.07 2.72
N THR A 33 -3.47 -4.72 2.05
CA THR A 33 -3.16 -3.41 1.44
C THR A 33 -2.71 -2.25 2.34
N PHE A 34 -3.16 -2.14 3.60
CA PHE A 34 -2.72 -1.01 4.47
C PHE A 34 -1.20 -0.94 4.66
N GLN A 35 -0.53 -2.08 4.70
CA GLN A 35 0.92 -2.21 4.91
C GLN A 35 1.80 -1.66 3.78
N TYR A 36 1.22 -1.35 2.62
CA TYR A 36 1.92 -0.76 1.46
C TYR A 36 1.43 0.65 1.14
N MET A 37 0.50 1.20 1.92
CA MET A 37 0.01 2.56 1.70
C MET A 37 1.12 3.57 1.95
N SER A 38 1.22 4.56 1.09
CA SER A 38 2.13 5.67 1.29
C SER A 38 1.65 6.63 2.38
N PRO A 39 2.55 7.45 2.98
CA PRO A 39 2.18 8.46 3.97
C PRO A 39 1.05 9.37 3.49
N GLU A 40 1.11 9.83 2.25
CA GLU A 40 0.08 10.66 1.64
C GLU A 40 -1.27 9.94 1.47
N GLN A 41 -1.28 8.62 1.22
CA GLN A 41 -2.50 7.81 1.24
C GLN A 41 -3.11 7.72 2.63
N VAL A 42 -2.27 7.53 3.66
CA VAL A 42 -2.71 7.45 5.06
C VAL A 42 -3.27 8.79 5.55
N GLU A 43 -2.69 9.89 5.11
CA GLU A 43 -3.14 11.25 5.43
C GLU A 43 -4.31 11.74 4.57
N GLY A 44 -4.67 11.00 3.50
CA GLY A 44 -5.74 11.39 2.58
C GLY A 44 -5.39 12.60 1.69
N LYS A 45 -4.10 12.79 1.39
CA LYS A 45 -3.61 13.84 0.48
C LYS A 45 -3.73 13.40 -0.98
N GLU A 46 -3.54 14.36 -1.90
CA GLU A 46 -3.47 14.03 -3.33
C GLU A 46 -2.31 13.06 -3.60
N LEU A 47 -2.61 12.05 -4.43
CA LEU A 47 -1.68 10.99 -4.78
C LEU A 47 -0.96 11.36 -6.06
N ASP A 48 0.35 11.22 -6.04
CA ASP A 48 1.21 11.33 -7.21
C ASP A 48 2.04 10.05 -7.37
N GLY A 49 2.91 10.00 -8.38
CA GLY A 49 3.72 8.80 -8.66
C GLY A 49 4.67 8.38 -7.52
N ARG A 50 4.85 9.21 -6.47
CA ARG A 50 5.66 8.84 -5.30
C ARG A 50 4.98 7.79 -4.43
N SER A 51 3.65 7.69 -4.48
CA SER A 51 2.90 6.66 -3.78
C SER A 51 3.29 5.27 -4.27
N ASP A 52 3.42 5.10 -5.59
CA ASP A 52 3.85 3.83 -6.20
C ASP A 52 5.30 3.48 -5.83
N ILE A 53 6.19 4.48 -5.75
CA ILE A 53 7.59 4.29 -5.33
C ILE A 53 7.64 3.80 -3.88
N PHE A 54 6.81 4.38 -3.00
CA PHE A 54 6.71 3.95 -1.61
C PHE A 54 6.21 2.52 -1.50
N SER A 55 5.10 2.19 -2.17
CA SER A 55 4.52 0.84 -2.15
C SER A 55 5.49 -0.20 -2.70
N LEU A 56 6.18 0.12 -3.80
CA LEU A 56 7.23 -0.74 -4.37
C LEU A 56 8.39 -0.93 -3.39
N GLY A 57 8.85 0.13 -2.72
CA GLY A 57 9.90 0.06 -1.71
C GLY A 57 9.52 -0.84 -0.53
N ALA A 58 8.30 -0.70 -0.01
CA ALA A 58 7.77 -1.55 1.05
C ALA A 58 7.68 -3.04 0.62
N LEU A 59 7.28 -3.30 -0.63
CA LEU A 59 7.26 -4.65 -1.19
C LEU A 59 8.67 -5.23 -1.37
N LEU A 60 9.60 -4.46 -1.92
CA LEU A 60 11.00 -4.87 -2.08
C LEU A 60 11.63 -5.21 -0.74
N TYR A 61 11.38 -4.38 0.28
CA TYR A 61 11.80 -4.63 1.64
C TYR A 61 11.30 -5.99 2.15
N GLU A 62 10.01 -6.29 1.94
CA GLU A 62 9.42 -7.56 2.36
C GLU A 62 9.99 -8.76 1.61
N MET A 63 10.22 -8.64 0.31
CA MET A 63 10.87 -9.70 -0.47
C MET A 63 12.32 -9.95 -0.02
N LEU A 64 13.06 -8.89 0.31
CA LEU A 64 14.45 -9.00 0.74
C LEU A 64 14.57 -9.54 2.16
N THR A 65 13.76 -9.06 3.10
CA THR A 65 13.87 -9.41 4.52
C THR A 65 12.99 -10.59 4.93
N GLY A 66 11.95 -10.91 4.16
CA GLY A 66 10.88 -11.82 4.56
C GLY A 66 9.94 -11.23 5.61
N GLN A 67 10.07 -9.94 5.94
CA GLN A 67 9.29 -9.23 6.95
C GLN A 67 8.74 -7.93 6.37
N ARG A 68 7.54 -7.53 6.81
CA ARG A 68 6.94 -6.26 6.36
C ARG A 68 7.74 -5.06 6.88
N ALA A 69 7.88 -4.03 6.03
CA ALA A 69 8.53 -2.77 6.38
C ALA A 69 7.85 -2.08 7.56
N PHE A 70 6.51 -2.02 7.54
CA PHE A 70 5.68 -1.42 8.59
C PHE A 70 4.76 -2.47 9.19
N GLN A 71 4.79 -2.59 10.52
CA GLN A 71 4.04 -3.59 11.28
C GLN A 71 3.40 -2.96 12.51
N GLY A 72 2.25 -3.49 12.91
CA GLY A 72 1.48 -2.96 14.01
C GLY A 72 0.41 -3.95 14.48
N LYS A 73 0.00 -3.82 15.74
CA LYS A 73 -1.04 -4.66 16.35
C LYS A 73 -2.46 -4.27 15.88
N SER A 74 -2.62 -3.06 15.36
CA SER A 74 -3.86 -2.48 14.83
C SER A 74 -3.59 -1.66 13.58
N GLN A 75 -4.62 -1.37 12.79
CA GLN A 75 -4.51 -0.51 11.60
C GLN A 75 -3.94 0.86 11.93
N MET A 76 -4.39 1.47 13.03
CA MET A 76 -3.85 2.75 13.51
C MET A 76 -2.36 2.66 13.83
N SER A 77 -1.90 1.57 14.44
CA SER A 77 -0.46 1.41 14.71
C SER A 77 0.38 1.21 13.44
N VAL A 78 -0.20 0.63 12.37
CA VAL A 78 0.46 0.52 11.06
C VAL A 78 0.51 1.89 10.39
N ALA A 79 -0.60 2.64 10.42
CA ALA A 79 -0.66 4.01 9.92
C ALA A 79 0.38 4.91 10.61
N SER A 80 0.45 4.90 11.95
CA SER A 80 1.49 5.62 12.68
C SER A 80 2.89 5.14 12.32
N ALA A 81 3.10 3.84 12.09
CA ALA A 81 4.39 3.33 11.65
C ALA A 81 4.79 3.84 10.26
N ILE A 82 3.84 3.95 9.33
CA ILE A 82 4.06 4.51 7.98
C ILE A 82 4.43 6.00 8.06
N LEU A 83 3.82 6.75 8.98
CA LEU A 83 4.02 8.20 9.10
C LEU A 83 5.29 8.59 9.88
N GLU A 84 5.66 7.81 10.91
CA GLU A 84 6.62 8.26 11.92
C GLU A 84 7.87 7.38 12.03
N LYS A 85 7.84 6.15 11.50
CA LYS A 85 8.92 5.18 11.72
C LYS A 85 9.69 4.90 10.44
N GLU A 86 10.96 4.59 10.60
CA GLU A 86 11.76 3.99 9.55
C GLU A 86 11.75 2.45 9.69
N PRO A 87 11.68 1.71 8.57
CA PRO A 87 11.82 0.26 8.60
C PRO A 87 13.21 -0.14 9.08
N SER A 88 13.33 -1.29 9.75
CA SER A 88 14.61 -1.77 10.25
C SER A 88 15.64 -1.94 9.11
N PRO A 89 16.92 -1.61 9.29
CA PRO A 89 17.89 -1.76 8.23
C PRO A 89 17.96 -3.20 7.69
N ILE A 90 17.90 -3.38 6.37
CA ILE A 90 17.90 -4.72 5.72
C ILE A 90 19.13 -5.54 6.15
N ALA A 91 20.29 -4.87 6.29
CA ALA A 91 21.54 -5.47 6.75
C ALA A 91 21.44 -6.10 8.16
N SER A 92 20.58 -5.58 9.02
CA SER A 92 20.37 -6.14 10.36
C SER A 92 19.52 -7.42 10.36
N LEU A 93 18.72 -7.65 9.31
CA LEU A 93 17.77 -8.77 9.22
C LEU A 93 18.29 -9.96 8.41
N LYS A 94 19.17 -9.73 7.43
CA LYS A 94 19.86 -10.80 6.70
C LYS A 94 21.36 -10.50 6.59
N PRO A 95 22.23 -11.26 7.29
CA PRO A 95 23.69 -11.11 7.21
C PRO A 95 24.29 -11.42 5.82
N MET A 96 23.48 -11.84 4.84
CA MET A 96 23.94 -12.17 3.48
C MET A 96 24.01 -10.97 2.53
N THR A 97 23.63 -9.77 2.97
CA THR A 97 23.88 -8.55 2.18
C THR A 97 25.30 -8.04 2.43
N PRO A 98 26.11 -7.77 1.39
CA PRO A 98 27.45 -7.24 1.58
C PRO A 98 27.39 -5.89 2.30
N HIS A 99 28.29 -5.70 3.28
CA HIS A 99 28.46 -4.44 3.96
C HIS A 99 29.22 -3.50 3.01
N VAL A 100 28.66 -2.32 2.74
CA VAL A 100 29.34 -1.21 2.06
C VAL A 100 29.85 -0.21 3.09
#